data_AF-A0A6A4UR07-F1
#
_entry.id   AF-A0A6A4UR07-F1
#
_cell.length_a   1.000
_cell.length_b   1.000
_cell.length_c   1.000
_cell.angle_alpha   90.00
_cell.angle_beta   90.00
_cell.angle_gamma   90.00
#
_symmetry.space_group_name_H-M   'P 1'
#
loop_
_entity.id
_entity.type
_entity.pdbx_description
1 polymer ?
#
loop_
_entity_poly.entity_id
_entity_poly.type
_entity_poly.pdbx_seq_one_letter_code
_entity_poly.pdbx_strand_id
1 'polypeptide(L)'
;MLTPKQKSYLKSLSNPLKALVIIGKDGLTLNLIESTKVSLKAHELVKISVLKSCPSDVREMMLDLCAHTNSEIVNEIGRTFVLYKESEKRKISFPQ
;
A
#
# COMPACT_ATOMS: atom_id res chain seq x y z
N MET A 1 13.55 -3.95 4.84
CA MET A 1 13.98 -2.93 3.85
C MET A 1 14.14 -3.63 2.51
N LEU A 2 13.29 -3.30 1.55
CA LEU A 2 13.24 -3.89 0.21
C LEU A 2 14.43 -3.44 -0.65
N THR A 3 15.04 -4.40 -1.35
CA THR A 3 16.06 -4.08 -2.36
C THR A 3 15.43 -3.44 -3.61
N PRO A 4 16.20 -2.68 -4.41
CA PRO A 4 15.69 -2.09 -5.66
C PRO A 4 15.08 -3.12 -6.63
N LYS A 5 15.68 -4.33 -6.73
CA LYS A 5 15.18 -5.42 -7.57
C LYS A 5 13.81 -5.93 -7.08
N GLN A 6 13.69 -6.18 -5.78
CA GLN A 6 12.43 -6.61 -5.15
C GLN A 6 11.34 -5.54 -5.31
N LYS A 7 11.69 -4.25 -5.14
CA LYS A 7 10.77 -3.14 -5.32
C LYS A 7 10.26 -3.03 -6.76
N SER A 8 11.14 -3.23 -7.75
CA SER A 8 10.75 -3.30 -9.17
C SER A 8 9.81 -4.47 -9.47
N TYR A 9 10.08 -5.64 -8.89
CA TYR A 9 9.22 -6.81 -9.01
C TYR A 9 7.83 -6.61 -8.38
N LEU A 10 7.77 -6.06 -7.16
CA LEU A 10 6.49 -5.73 -6.51
C LEU A 10 5.73 -4.66 -7.31
N LYS A 11 6.44 -3.71 -7.90
CA LYS A 11 5.84 -2.69 -8.77
C LYS A 11 5.18 -3.33 -9.99
N SER A 12 5.85 -4.26 -10.68
CA SER A 12 5.26 -4.95 -11.84
C SER A 12 4.04 -5.79 -11.45
N LEU A 13 4.09 -6.48 -10.30
CA LEU A 13 2.95 -7.20 -9.74
C LEU A 13 1.80 -6.26 -9.37
N SER A 14 2.10 -5.06 -8.90
CA SER A 14 1.09 -4.09 -8.46
C SER A 14 0.34 -3.41 -9.60
N ASN A 15 0.96 -3.27 -10.79
CA ASN A 15 0.37 -2.55 -11.92
C ASN A 15 -1.02 -3.06 -12.32
N PRO A 16 -1.24 -4.37 -12.57
CA PRO A 16 -2.56 -4.90 -12.93
C PRO A 16 -3.56 -4.92 -11.78
N LEU A 17 -3.14 -4.75 -10.53
CA LEU A 17 -4.04 -4.81 -9.37
C LEU A 17 -4.96 -3.59 -9.34
N LYS A 18 -6.23 -3.81 -8.96
CA LYS A 18 -7.14 -2.72 -8.61
C LYS A 18 -6.82 -2.24 -7.19
N ALA A 19 -7.14 -0.99 -6.90
CA ALA A 19 -7.04 -0.47 -5.54
C ALA A 19 -8.04 -1.20 -4.64
N LEU A 20 -7.54 -1.86 -3.59
CA LEU A 20 -8.38 -2.55 -2.61
C LEU A 20 -8.87 -1.60 -1.51
N VAL A 21 -8.10 -0.54 -1.26
CA VAL A 21 -8.42 0.49 -0.27
C VAL A 21 -8.59 1.82 -1.00
N ILE A 22 -9.66 2.54 -0.69
CA ILE A 22 -9.97 3.85 -1.25
C ILE A 22 -10.11 4.85 -0.10
N ILE A 23 -9.32 5.92 -0.15
CA ILE A 23 -9.33 7.01 0.83
C ILE A 23 -10.26 8.10 0.31
N GLY A 24 -11.34 8.35 1.04
CA GLY A 24 -12.35 9.34 0.72
C GLY A 24 -12.10 10.71 1.33
N LYS A 25 -13.16 11.51 1.46
CA LYS A 25 -13.12 12.86 2.06
C LYS A 25 -12.64 12.86 3.51
N ASP A 26 -12.97 11.80 4.26
CA ASP A 26 -12.63 11.67 5.69
C ASP A 26 -11.15 11.32 5.93
N GLY A 27 -10.36 11.13 4.86
CA GLY A 27 -8.93 10.86 4.96
C GLY A 27 -8.61 9.53 5.65
N LEU A 28 -7.54 9.54 6.44
CA LEU A 28 -7.09 8.38 7.22
C LEU A 28 -7.90 8.24 8.50
N THR A 29 -8.84 7.31 8.51
CA THR A 29 -9.60 6.93 9.71
C THR A 29 -9.03 5.65 10.33
N LEU A 30 -9.31 5.40 11.61
CA LEU A 30 -8.89 4.17 12.30
C LEU A 30 -9.40 2.91 11.58
N ASN A 31 -10.67 2.92 11.15
CA ASN A 31 -11.26 1.81 10.41
C ASN A 31 -10.51 1.54 9.08
N LEU A 32 -10.08 2.61 8.39
CA LEU A 32 -9.31 2.48 7.16
C LEU A 32 -7.93 1.88 7.42
N ILE A 33 -7.25 2.32 8.49
CA ILE A 33 -5.96 1.76 8.90
C ILE A 33 -6.10 0.28 9.22
N GLU A 34 -7.11 -0.11 9.99
CA GLU A 34 -7.37 -1.52 10.33
C GLU A 34 -7.71 -2.36 9.09
N SER A 35 -8.59 -1.87 8.21
CA SER A 35 -8.91 -2.52 6.94
C SER A 35 -7.66 -2.71 6.06
N THR A 36 -6.77 -1.71 6.03
CA THR A 36 -5.50 -1.80 5.32
C THR A 36 -4.59 -2.86 5.95
N LYS A 37 -4.51 -2.95 7.28
CA LYS A 37 -3.75 -4.00 7.98
C LYS A 37 -4.26 -5.40 7.64
N VAL A 38 -5.58 -5.59 7.63
CA VAL A 38 -6.22 -6.87 7.25
C VAL A 38 -5.90 -7.21 5.79
N SER A 39 -6.03 -6.23 4.89
CA SER A 39 -5.73 -6.40 3.47
C SER A 39 -4.26 -6.74 3.23
N LEU A 40 -3.33 -6.08 3.94
CA LEU A 40 -1.90 -6.36 3.88
C LEU A 40 -1.59 -7.77 4.39
N LYS A 41 -2.22 -8.23 5.47
CA LYS A 41 -2.05 -9.60 5.97
C LYS A 41 -2.59 -10.66 5.00
N ALA A 42 -3.68 -10.33 4.28
CA ALA A 42 -4.33 -11.22 3.33
C ALA A 42 -3.61 -11.30 1.97
N HIS A 43 -3.06 -10.19 1.49
CA HIS A 43 -2.53 -10.09 0.11
C HIS A 43 -1.03 -9.77 0.03
N GLU A 44 -0.40 -9.33 1.13
CA GLU A 44 0.98 -8.82 1.23
C GLU A 44 1.25 -7.55 0.43
N LEU A 45 0.59 -7.36 -0.71
CA LEU A 45 0.71 -6.23 -1.61
C LEU A 45 -0.67 -5.58 -1.79
N VAL A 46 -0.81 -4.33 -1.35
CA VAL A 46 -2.08 -3.60 -1.39
C VAL A 46 -1.90 -2.30 -2.14
N LYS A 47 -2.76 -2.08 -3.14
CA LYS A 47 -2.87 -0.79 -3.85
C LYS A 47 -3.96 0.05 -3.17
N ILE A 48 -3.62 1.30 -2.87
CA ILE A 48 -4.48 2.27 -2.22
C ILE A 48 -4.67 3.47 -3.15
N SER A 49 -5.92 3.91 -3.32
CA SER A 49 -6.25 5.09 -4.13
C SER A 49 -6.85 6.18 -3.27
N VAL A 50 -6.46 7.42 -3.51
CA VAL A 50 -6.94 8.60 -2.79
C VAL A 50 -7.86 9.40 -3.71
N LEU A 51 -9.13 9.55 -3.32
CA LEU A 51 -10.09 10.35 -4.06
C LEU A 51 -9.70 11.82 -4.04
N LYS A 52 -10.00 12.54 -5.13
CA LYS A 52 -9.74 13.99 -5.25
C LYS A 52 -10.46 14.83 -4.20
N SER A 53 -11.50 14.29 -3.57
CA SER A 53 -12.23 14.93 -2.47
C SER A 53 -11.44 14.97 -1.17
N CYS A 54 -10.38 14.17 -1.03
CA CYS A 54 -9.52 14.21 0.15
C CYS A 54 -8.61 15.45 0.05
N PRO A 55 -8.70 16.41 0.99
CA PRO A 55 -7.88 17.61 1.00
C PRO A 55 -6.42 17.33 1.39
N SER A 56 -6.15 16.19 2.02
CA SER A 56 -4.82 15.81 2.49
C SER A 56 -3.87 15.43 1.35
N ASP A 57 -2.58 15.65 1.57
CA ASP A 57 -1.54 15.27 0.63
C ASP A 57 -1.38 13.74 0.59
N VAL A 58 -1.30 13.19 -0.63
CA VAL A 58 -1.21 11.75 -0.87
C VAL A 58 0.07 11.18 -0.27
N ARG A 59 1.15 11.93 -0.30
CA ARG A 59 2.46 11.54 0.21
C ARG A 59 2.45 11.48 1.73
N GLU A 60 1.85 12.47 2.38
CA GLU A 60 1.66 12.45 3.84
C GLU A 60 0.83 11.24 4.26
N MET A 61 -0.33 11.04 3.63
CA MET A 61 -1.18 9.87 3.93
C MET A 61 -0.48 8.54 3.67
N MET A 62 0.33 8.46 2.61
CA MET A 62 1.12 7.27 2.31
C MET A 62 2.14 6.99 3.43
N LEU A 63 2.86 8.01 3.90
CA LEU A 63 3.84 7.89 4.98
C LEU A 63 3.17 7.49 6.30
N ASP A 64 2.07 8.14 6.65
CA ASP A 64 1.31 7.85 7.86
C ASP A 64 0.76 6.42 7.84
N LEU A 65 0.12 6.03 6.74
CA LEU A 65 -0.43 4.68 6.60
C LEU A 65 0.70 3.63 6.61
N CYS A 66 1.84 3.92 5.98
CA CYS A 66 3.04 3.08 6.01
C CYS A 66 3.53 2.86 7.45
N ALA A 67 3.65 3.94 8.23
CA ALA A 67 4.06 3.89 9.63
C ALA A 67 3.06 3.12 10.50
N HIS A 68 1.76 3.39 10.37
CA HIS A 68 0.72 2.72 11.15
C HIS A 68 0.60 1.22 10.85
N THR A 69 0.92 0.81 9.63
CA THR A 69 0.81 -0.58 9.18
C THR A 69 2.12 -1.36 9.35
N ASN A 70 3.24 -0.69 9.66
CA ASN A 70 4.60 -1.25 9.57
C ASN A 70 4.81 -1.96 8.23
N SER A 71 4.53 -1.23 7.15
CA SER A 71 4.69 -1.69 5.78
C SER A 71 5.81 -0.93 5.08
N GLU A 72 6.10 -1.29 3.83
CA GLU A 72 7.07 -0.62 2.99
C GLU A 72 6.40 -0.05 1.74
N ILE A 73 6.80 1.16 1.36
CA ILE A 73 6.30 1.83 0.15
C ILE A 73 7.01 1.25 -1.08
N VAL A 74 6.22 0.63 -1.96
CA VAL A 74 6.70 0.05 -3.21
C VAL A 74 6.71 1.09 -4.33
N ASN A 75 5.61 1.84 -4.49
CA ASN A 75 5.44 2.75 -5.61
C ASN A 75 4.37 3.80 -5.29
N GLU A 76 4.55 4.99 -5.84
CA GLU A 76 3.63 6.13 -5.75
C GLU A 76 3.40 6.63 -7.18
N ILE A 77 2.14 6.69 -7.62
CA ILE A 77 1.74 7.20 -8.94
C ILE A 77 0.52 8.11 -8.76
N GLY A 78 0.76 9.42 -8.84
CA GLY A 78 -0.29 10.43 -8.71
C GLY A 78 -1.04 10.29 -7.38
N ARG A 79 -2.33 9.97 -7.43
CA ARG A 79 -3.17 9.77 -6.23
C ARG A 79 -3.30 8.32 -5.78
N THR A 80 -2.43 7.44 -6.27
CA THR A 80 -2.47 6.01 -5.93
C THR A 80 -1.10 5.55 -5.49
N PHE A 81 -1.03 4.74 -4.46
CA PHE A 81 0.23 4.20 -3.96
C PHE A 81 0.09 2.74 -3.58
N VAL A 82 1.22 2.07 -3.42
CA VAL A 82 1.29 0.63 -3.17
C VAL A 82 2.14 0.38 -1.94
N LEU A 83 1.56 -0.34 -0.99
CA LEU A 83 2.22 -0.78 0.23
C LEU A 83 2.45 -2.29 0.17
N TYR A 84 3.60 -2.71 0.68
CA TYR A 84 3.95 -4.12 0.84
C TYR A 84 4.27 -4.42 2.29
N LYS A 85 3.79 -5.56 2.79
CA LYS A 85 4.19 -6.10 4.08
C LYS A 85 4.39 -7.60 3.96
N GLU A 86 5.60 -8.05 4.31
CA GLU A 86 5.89 -9.48 4.37
C GLU A 86 5.01 -10.14 5.44
N SER A 87 4.32 -11.21 5.06
CA SER A 87 3.54 -12.03 5.99
C SER A 87 4.39 -13.20 6.49
N GLU A 88 4.07 -13.70 7.69
CA GLU A 88 4.71 -14.91 8.25
C GLU A 88 4.58 -16.11 7.30
N LYS A 89 3.48 -16.18 6.55
CA LYS A 89 3.30 -17.11 5.44
C LYS A 89 3.58 -16.37 4.14
N ARG A 90 4.86 -16.28 3.75
CA ARG A 90 5.30 -15.65 2.50
C ARG A 90 4.44 -16.13 1.32
N LYS A 91 3.65 -15.24 0.72
CA LYS A 91 2.83 -15.53 -0.48
C LYS A 91 3.54 -15.08 -1.75
N ILE A 92 4.27 -13.97 -1.67
CA ILE A 92 5.07 -13.41 -2.76
C ILE A 92 6.50 -13.90 -2.62
N SER A 93 6.93 -14.78 -3.52
CA SER A 93 8.33 -15.17 -3.67
C SER A 93 9.04 -14.23 -4.64
N PHE A 94 10.18 -13.69 -4.23
CA PHE A 94 11.05 -12.93 -5.14
C PHE A 94 11.82 -13.89 -6.05
N PRO A 95 11.95 -13.59 -7.35
CA PRO A 95 12.85 -14.33 -8.21
C PRO A 95 14.30 -14.17 -7.74
N GLN A 96 15.10 -15.24 -7.82
CA GLN A 96 16.53 -15.25 -7.51
C GLN A 96 17.34 -14.39 -8.50
#